data_AF-A0AB34KSF4-F1
#
_entry.id   AF-A0AB34KSF4-F1
#
_cell.length_a   1.000
_cell.length_b   1.000
_cell.length_c   1.000
_cell.angle_alpha   90.00
_cell.angle_beta   90.00
_cell.angle_gamma   90.00
#
_symmetry.space_group_name_H-M   'P 1'
#
loop_
_entity.id
_entity.type
_entity.pdbx_description
1 polymer ?
#
loop_
_entity_poly.entity_id
_entity_poly.type
_entity_poly.pdbx_seq_one_letter_code
_entity_poly.pdbx_strand_id
1 'polypeptide(L)'
;MQRTTPLLIKYIGGTPKTAVPASYQDAINKASDAIERKYTKAEDAKIQGSQPHKSSKDPSDQKDVITISYHTAKGTRVTSVHVHDDGTFIEFPSRNAYKGK
;
A
#
# COMPACT_ATOMS: atom_id res chain seq x y z
N MET A 1 16.79 10.64 -16.86
CA MET A 1 15.40 10.46 -17.34
C MET A 1 14.54 10.09 -16.14
N GLN A 2 13.90 11.07 -15.49
CA GLN A 2 12.89 10.79 -14.47
C GLN A 2 11.59 10.46 -15.20
N ARG A 3 11.03 9.27 -14.93
CA ARG A 3 9.75 8.83 -15.51
C ARG A 3 8.66 9.82 -15.07
N THR A 4 8.03 10.49 -16.03
CA THR A 4 6.96 11.49 -15.84
C THR A 4 5.54 10.91 -15.97
N THR A 5 5.40 9.60 -16.10
CA THR A 5 4.09 8.93 -16.18
C THR A 5 3.74 8.33 -14.81
N PRO A 6 2.62 8.68 -14.18
CA PRO A 6 2.13 7.92 -13.03
C PRO A 6 1.79 6.50 -13.50
N LEU A 7 2.54 5.52 -13.00
CA LEU A 7 2.18 4.11 -13.06
C LEU A 7 0.93 3.94 -12.22
N LEU A 8 -0.24 4.01 -12.86
CA LEU A 8 -1.55 3.82 -12.22
C LEU A 8 -1.55 2.47 -11.47
N ILE A 9 -1.20 2.47 -10.17
CA ILE A 9 -1.20 1.25 -9.38
C ILE A 9 -2.60 0.67 -9.45
N LYS A 10 -2.69 -0.55 -9.95
CA LYS A 10 -3.96 -1.23 -10.13
C LYS A 10 -4.39 -1.83 -8.80
N TYR A 11 -5.50 -1.35 -8.24
CA TYR A 11 -6.12 -2.02 -7.12
C TYR A 11 -6.73 -3.35 -7.60
N ILE A 12 -6.17 -4.44 -7.10
CA ILE A 12 -6.59 -5.81 -7.39
C ILE A 12 -7.00 -6.52 -6.08
N GLY A 13 -7.72 -7.62 -6.20
CA GLY A 13 -8.21 -8.40 -5.05
C GLY A 13 -9.70 -8.20 -4.76
N GLY A 14 -10.17 -8.80 -3.67
CA GLY A 14 -11.61 -8.86 -3.34
C GLY A 14 -12.15 -7.62 -2.64
N THR A 15 -11.29 -6.78 -2.05
CA THR A 15 -11.70 -5.57 -1.36
C THR A 15 -11.43 -4.35 -2.23
N PRO A 16 -12.47 -3.72 -2.81
CA PRO A 16 -12.29 -2.49 -3.57
C PRO A 16 -11.99 -1.33 -2.62
N LYS A 17 -11.29 -0.30 -3.12
CA LYS A 17 -11.02 0.93 -2.37
C LYS A 17 -12.29 1.61 -1.86
N THR A 18 -13.41 1.48 -2.57
CA THR A 18 -14.70 2.04 -2.16
C THR A 18 -15.32 1.33 -0.96
N ALA A 19 -14.88 0.11 -0.63
CA ALA A 19 -15.35 -0.60 0.57
C ALA A 19 -14.66 -0.12 1.85
N VAL A 20 -13.62 0.70 1.73
CA VAL A 20 -12.87 1.28 2.84
C VAL A 20 -13.48 2.64 3.23
N PRO A 21 -13.48 3.02 4.53
CA PRO A 21 -14.00 4.32 4.95
C PRO A 21 -13.36 5.49 4.18
N ALA A 22 -14.16 6.50 3.85
CA ALA A 22 -13.74 7.61 3.01
C ALA A 22 -12.48 8.33 3.53
N SER A 23 -12.32 8.44 4.86
CA SER A 23 -11.12 9.02 5.48
C SER A 23 -9.82 8.33 5.06
N TYR A 24 -9.84 7.03 4.84
CA TYR A 24 -8.68 6.26 4.42
C TYR A 24 -8.47 6.27 2.90
N GLN A 25 -9.46 6.64 2.09
CA GLN A 25 -9.35 6.57 0.63
C GLN A 25 -8.29 7.55 0.09
N ASP A 26 -8.19 8.74 0.67
CA ASP A 26 -7.16 9.72 0.33
C ASP A 26 -5.80 9.32 0.89
N ALA A 27 -5.77 8.73 2.09
CA ALA A 27 -4.57 8.18 2.68
C ALA A 27 -3.98 7.03 1.84
N ILE A 28 -4.84 6.15 1.34
CA ILE A 28 -4.50 5.06 0.43
C ILE A 28 -3.86 5.60 -0.85
N ASN A 29 -4.43 6.67 -1.44
CA ASN A 29 -3.86 7.32 -2.62
C ASN A 29 -2.46 7.87 -2.33
N LYS A 30 -2.30 8.64 -1.25
CA LYS A 30 -1.00 9.21 -0.85
C LYS A 30 0.06 8.12 -0.63
N ALA A 31 -0.32 7.04 0.06
CA ALA A 31 0.57 5.90 0.27
C ALA A 31 0.93 5.23 -1.06
N SER A 32 -0.04 5.05 -1.96
CA SER A 32 0.18 4.42 -3.27
C SER A 32 1.14 5.26 -4.11
N ASP A 33 0.93 6.58 -4.20
CA ASP A 33 1.82 7.51 -4.91
C ASP A 33 3.26 7.47 -4.36
N ALA A 34 3.40 7.43 -3.04
CA ALA A 34 4.72 7.36 -2.40
C ALA A 34 5.43 6.03 -2.69
N ILE A 35 4.70 4.91 -2.63
CA ILE A 35 5.24 3.58 -2.93
C ILE A 35 5.59 3.44 -4.40
N GLU A 36 4.76 3.96 -5.31
CA GLU A 36 5.01 3.94 -6.75
C GLU A 36 6.32 4.66 -7.10
N ARG A 37 6.55 5.85 -6.52
CA ARG A 37 7.78 6.61 -6.70
C ARG A 37 9.01 5.90 -6.15
N LYS A 38 8.84 5.16 -5.05
CA LYS A 38 9.93 4.42 -4.39
C LYS A 38 10.23 3.08 -5.08
N TYR A 39 9.22 2.40 -5.58
CA TYR A 39 9.32 1.09 -6.21
C TYR A 39 8.69 1.11 -7.61
N THR A 40 9.51 1.39 -8.61
CA THR A 40 9.11 1.44 -10.03
C THR A 40 8.56 0.13 -10.61
N LYS A 41 8.63 -0.97 -9.84
CA LYS A 41 8.10 -2.30 -10.17
C LYS A 41 6.78 -2.63 -9.47
N ALA A 42 6.31 -1.78 -8.57
CA ALA A 42 5.01 -1.93 -7.94
C ALA A 42 3.96 -1.51 -8.97
N GLU A 43 3.15 -2.47 -9.43
CA GLU A 43 2.10 -2.25 -10.42
C GLU A 43 0.72 -2.56 -9.86
N ASP A 44 0.66 -3.47 -8.87
CA ASP A 44 -0.58 -3.93 -8.27
C ASP A 44 -0.63 -3.57 -6.78
N ALA A 45 -1.76 -3.08 -6.29
CA ALA A 45 -2.06 -2.91 -4.87
C ALA A 45 -3.22 -3.81 -4.45
N LYS A 46 -3.10 -4.43 -3.28
CA LYS A 46 -4.17 -5.24 -2.67
C LYS A 46 -4.50 -4.69 -1.29
N ILE A 47 -5.74 -4.26 -1.11
CA ILE A 47 -6.27 -3.89 0.20
C ILE A 47 -6.61 -5.19 0.94
N GLN A 48 -6.01 -5.38 2.10
CA GLN A 48 -6.18 -6.56 2.94
C GLN A 48 -7.26 -6.28 4.00
N GLY A 49 -8.53 -6.34 3.58
CA GLY A 49 -9.69 -6.09 4.43
C GLY A 49 -10.19 -4.65 4.36
N SER A 50 -11.51 -4.48 4.44
CA SER A 50 -12.20 -3.19 4.32
C SER A 50 -12.29 -2.42 5.65
N GLN A 51 -12.09 -3.11 6.77
CA GLN A 51 -12.24 -2.54 8.10
C GLN A 51 -10.88 -2.13 8.70
N PRO A 52 -10.76 -0.89 9.19
CA PRO A 52 -9.61 -0.49 9.99
C PRO A 52 -9.45 -1.40 11.22
N HIS A 53 -8.22 -1.76 11.55
CA HIS A 53 -7.91 -2.63 12.69
C HIS A 53 -6.59 -2.21 13.34
N LYS A 54 -6.32 -2.72 14.55
CA LYS A 54 -5.04 -2.48 15.22
C LYS A 54 -3.91 -3.26 14.55
N SER A 55 -2.76 -2.60 14.39
CA SER A 55 -1.56 -3.23 13.86
C SER A 55 -1.05 -4.30 14.83
N SER A 56 -1.08 -5.57 14.42
CA SER A 56 -0.41 -6.63 15.19
C SER A 56 1.12 -6.55 15.10
N LYS A 57 1.65 -5.83 14.11
CA LYS A 57 3.10 -5.66 13.88
C LYS A 57 3.71 -4.54 14.69
N ASP A 58 2.92 -3.49 14.94
CA ASP A 58 3.31 -2.33 15.74
C ASP A 58 2.30 -2.15 16.87
N PRO A 59 2.41 -2.93 17.95
CA PRO A 59 1.47 -2.86 19.07
C PRO A 59 1.53 -1.51 19.82
N SER A 60 2.60 -0.74 19.63
CA SER A 60 2.72 0.63 20.15
C SER A 60 1.84 1.63 19.41
N ASP A 61 1.42 1.30 18.18
CA ASP A 61 0.56 2.15 17.39
C ASP A 61 -0.90 1.96 17.81
N GLN A 62 -1.45 2.98 18.46
CA GLN A 62 -2.83 2.95 18.92
C GLN A 62 -3.82 3.35 17.83
N LYS A 63 -3.37 3.75 16.63
CA LYS A 63 -4.26 4.12 15.53
C LYS A 63 -4.75 2.89 14.79
N ASP A 64 -5.95 2.99 14.23
CA ASP A 64 -6.45 1.96 13.35
C ASP A 64 -5.83 2.10 11.96
N VAL A 65 -5.51 0.96 11.37
CA VAL A 65 -4.79 0.89 10.10
C VAL A 65 -5.55 0.06 9.09
N ILE A 66 -5.30 0.37 7.83
CA ILE A 66 -5.65 -0.49 6.71
C ILE A 66 -4.38 -1.00 6.06
N THR A 67 -4.31 -2.32 5.94
CA THR A 67 -3.15 -2.97 5.34
C THR A 67 -3.30 -2.98 3.82
N ILE A 68 -2.29 -2.47 3.12
CA ILE A 68 -2.19 -2.55 1.66
C ILE A 68 -0.89 -3.27 1.32
N SER A 69 -0.97 -4.30 0.49
CA SER A 69 0.22 -4.96 -0.05
C SER A 69 0.41 -4.60 -1.51
N TYR A 70 1.64 -4.22 -1.87
CA TYR A 70 2.01 -3.89 -3.23
C TYR A 70 2.81 -5.03 -3.86
N HIS A 71 2.49 -5.31 -5.11
CA HIS A 71 3.01 -6.42 -5.86
C HIS A 71 3.53 -5.96 -7.22
N THR A 72 4.48 -6.71 -7.76
CA THR A 72 4.86 -6.61 -9.17
C THR A 72 3.79 -7.24 -10.06
N ALA A 73 3.80 -6.96 -11.36
CA ALA A 73 2.92 -7.62 -12.34
C ALA A 73 2.98 -9.16 -12.29
N LYS A 74 4.09 -9.73 -11.81
CA LYS A 74 4.25 -11.18 -11.60
C LYS A 74 3.66 -11.68 -10.27
N GLY A 75 2.94 -10.83 -9.54
CA GLY A 75 2.36 -11.13 -8.24
C GLY A 75 3.35 -11.16 -7.06
N THR A 76 4.63 -10.82 -7.27
CA THR A 76 5.63 -10.85 -6.19
C THR A 76 5.44 -9.66 -5.28
N ARG A 77 5.25 -9.91 -3.97
CA ARG A 77 5.10 -8.83 -2.99
C ARG A 77 6.39 -8.01 -2.88
N VAL A 78 6.27 -6.71 -3.13
CA VAL A 78 7.35 -5.72 -3.01
C VAL A 78 7.38 -5.18 -1.59
N THR A 79 6.25 -4.69 -1.10
CA THR A 79 6.14 -4.08 0.23
C THR A 79 4.69 -4.19 0.72
N SER A 80 4.48 -3.96 1.99
CA SER A 80 3.16 -3.80 2.59
C SER A 80 3.18 -2.57 3.47
N VAL A 81 2.11 -1.79 3.47
CA VAL A 81 1.98 -0.60 4.29
C VAL A 81 0.76 -0.73 5.20
N HIS A 82 0.86 -0.15 6.38
CA HIS A 82 -0.27 0.11 7.26
C HIS A 82 -0.60 1.59 7.13
N VAL A 83 -1.78 1.91 6.62
CA VAL A 83 -2.22 3.28 6.36
C VAL A 83 -3.16 3.73 7.45
N HIS A 84 -2.92 4.91 8.00
CA HIS A 84 -3.78 5.60 8.95
C HIS A 84 -4.77 6.51 8.24
N ASP A 85 -5.84 6.90 8.93
CA ASP A 85 -6.86 7.83 8.44
C ASP A 85 -6.31 9.26 8.21
N ASP A 86 -5.29 9.66 8.98
CA ASP A 86 -4.64 10.97 8.85
C ASP A 86 -3.71 11.10 7.62
N GLY A 87 -3.55 10.02 6.84
CA GLY A 87 -2.67 10.00 5.66
C GLY A 87 -1.23 9.60 5.96
N THR A 88 -0.87 9.35 7.21
CA THR A 88 0.41 8.73 7.56
C THR A 88 0.37 7.24 7.27
N PHE A 89 1.53 6.64 7.02
CA PHE A 89 1.63 5.20 6.81
C PHE A 89 2.97 4.66 7.29
N ILE A 90 2.95 3.43 7.78
CA ILE A 90 4.13 2.66 8.15
C ILE A 90 4.41 1.63 7.07
N GLU A 91 5.64 1.62 6.55
CA GLU A 91 6.06 0.70 5.51
C GLU A 91 6.80 -0.51 6.06
N PHE A 92 6.40 -1.70 5.61
CA PHE A 92 7.07 -2.97 5.85
C PHE A 92 7.58 -3.56 4.53
N PRO A 93 8.82 -3.22 4.13
CA PRO A 93 9.41 -3.73 2.91
C PRO A 93 9.59 -5.25 2.96
N SER A 94 9.32 -5.92 1.83
CA SER A 94 9.63 -7.34 1.70
C SER A 94 11.12 -7.55 1.43
N ARG A 95 11.66 -8.73 1.78
CA ARG A 95 13.03 -9.13 1.39
C ARG A 95 13.27 -9.07 -0.12
N ASN A 96 12.20 -9.21 -0.92
CA ASN A 96 12.24 -9.13 -2.38
C ASN A 96 12.05 -7.70 -2.93
N ALA A 97 11.90 -6.69 -2.07
CA ALA A 97 11.70 -5.30 -2.45
C ALA A 97 12.81 -4.79 -3.38
N TYR A 98 14.05 -5.26 -3.20
CA TYR A 98 15.22 -4.83 -3.98
C TYR A 98 15.85 -5.93 -4.85
N LYS A 99 15.43 -7.20 -4.72
CA LYS A 99 15.89 -8.29 -5.60
C LYS A 99 15.18 -8.20 -6.95
N GLY A 100 15.95 -7.90 -7.99
CA GLY A 100 15.51 -7.77 -9.38
C GLY A 100 16.45 -6.84 -10.14
N LYS A 101 17.67 -7.31 -10.39
CA LYS A 101 18.47 -6.88 -11.55
C LYS A 101 18.13 -7.81 -12.70
#